data_AF-A0A2K3P6T7-F1
#
_entry.id   AF-A0A2K3P6T7-F1
#
_cell.length_a   1.000
_cell.length_b   1.000
_cell.length_c   1.000
_cell.angle_alpha   90.00
_cell.angle_beta   90.00
_cell.angle_gamma   90.00
#
_symmetry.space_group_name_H-M   'P 1'
#
loop_
_entity.id
_entity.type
_entity.pdbx_description
1 polymer ?
#
loop_
_entity_poly.entity_id
_entity_poly.type
_entity_poly.pdbx_seq_one_letter_code
_entity_poly.pdbx_strand_id
1 'polypeptide(L)'
;MKRGLKQGDTLAPLLFLLVSKGLRALMRKAVEINIFQPFLVGGGCAHVSILQYADDTLCIGEATVDNLWALKLMLRGFEMASGLKVNFWKSYFIGVNVSAKFIGMAADFLNCRVGRTPFKYLGFPVGANSRLLSTWEPMLGAIRGRLGSWRNKYISLGGRIVLINAVLNVIPIFYLSFMKMPTKVWKQLVSIQ
;
A
#
# COMPACT_ATOMS: atom_id res chain seq x y z
N MET A 1 -29.63 0.43 -15.42
CA MET A 1 -28.55 1.34 -14.96
C MET A 1 -27.19 0.71 -15.24
N LYS A 2 -26.38 1.28 -16.14
CA LYS A 2 -24.98 0.84 -16.35
C LYS A 2 -24.14 1.37 -15.18
N ARG A 3 -23.49 0.49 -14.43
CA ARG A 3 -22.58 0.84 -13.31
C ARG A 3 -21.15 0.93 -13.83
N GLY A 4 -20.39 1.93 -13.37
CA GLY A 4 -18.97 2.07 -13.64
C GLY A 4 -18.61 3.40 -14.31
N LEU A 5 -17.42 3.90 -13.99
CA LEU A 5 -16.81 5.05 -14.65
C LEU A 5 -15.99 4.57 -15.84
N LYS A 6 -16.00 5.31 -16.95
CA LYS A 6 -15.25 4.96 -18.14
C LYS A 6 -13.75 5.16 -17.89
N GLN A 7 -12.93 4.11 -18.09
CA GLN A 7 -11.48 4.24 -18.05
C GLN A 7 -11.02 5.18 -19.18
N GLY A 8 -10.17 6.15 -18.83
CA GLY A 8 -9.69 7.19 -19.75
C GLY A 8 -10.50 8.49 -19.75
N ASP A 9 -11.59 8.56 -18.98
CA ASP A 9 -12.26 9.83 -18.68
C ASP A 9 -11.47 10.63 -17.63
N THR A 10 -11.18 11.90 -17.93
CA THR A 10 -10.45 12.82 -17.04
C THR A 10 -11.17 13.08 -15.72
N LEU A 11 -12.50 12.92 -15.65
CA LEU A 11 -13.30 13.16 -14.44
C LEU A 11 -13.47 11.91 -13.56
N ALA A 12 -13.32 10.72 -14.12
CA ALA A 12 -13.50 9.47 -13.40
C ALA A 12 -12.58 9.32 -12.16
N PRO A 13 -11.28 9.69 -12.21
CA PRO A 13 -10.41 9.65 -11.04
C PRO A 13 -10.87 10.57 -9.90
N LEU A 14 -11.39 11.75 -10.25
CA LEU A 14 -11.87 12.73 -9.27
C LEU A 14 -13.12 12.23 -8.55
N LEU A 15 -14.08 11.68 -9.30
CA LEU A 15 -15.30 11.11 -8.75
C LEU A 15 -14.99 9.93 -7.82
N PHE A 16 -14.06 9.07 -8.21
CA PHE A 16 -13.61 7.97 -7.36
C PHE A 16 -12.99 8.48 -6.04
N LEU A 17 -12.11 9.50 -6.11
CA LEU A 17 -11.51 10.12 -4.94
C LEU A 17 -12.55 10.76 -4.01
N LEU A 18 -13.61 11.34 -4.56
CA LEU A 18 -14.69 11.93 -3.77
C LEU A 18 -15.45 10.86 -2.99
N VAL A 19 -15.76 9.73 -3.62
CA VAL A 19 -16.39 8.59 -2.94
C VAL A 19 -15.45 7.98 -1.90
N SER A 20 -14.17 7.78 -2.22
CA SER A 20 -13.18 7.20 -1.28
C SER A 20 -12.95 8.10 -0.05
N LYS A 21 -13.03 9.43 -0.20
CA LYS A 21 -13.03 10.38 0.92
C LYS A 21 -14.19 10.14 1.88
N GLY A 22 -15.34 9.64 1.42
CA GLY A 22 -16.45 9.26 2.27
C GLY A 22 -16.08 8.16 3.27
N LEU A 23 -15.35 7.12 2.83
CA LEU A 23 -14.86 6.06 3.73
C LEU A 23 -13.85 6.62 4.75
N ARG A 24 -12.96 7.52 4.33
CA ARG A 24 -12.03 8.20 5.24
C ARG A 24 -12.76 9.03 6.30
N ALA A 25 -13.77 9.78 5.89
CA ALA A 25 -14.58 10.60 6.78
C ALA A 25 -15.34 9.73 7.79
N LEU A 26 -15.88 8.59 7.35
CA LEU A 26 -16.54 7.62 8.22
C LEU A 26 -15.58 7.05 9.27
N MET A 27 -14.38 6.63 8.86
CA MET A 27 -13.35 6.15 9.79
C MET A 27 -12.94 7.23 10.79
N ARG A 28 -12.71 8.47 10.33
CA ARG A 28 -12.37 9.59 11.23
C ARG A 28 -13.48 9.81 12.24
N LYS A 29 -14.75 9.79 11.81
CA LYS A 29 -15.89 9.94 12.72
C LYS A 29 -15.97 8.80 13.74
N ALA A 30 -15.70 7.56 13.32
CA ALA A 30 -15.68 6.39 14.20
C ALA A 30 -14.59 6.50 15.28
N VAL A 31 -13.43 7.08 14.94
CA VAL A 31 -12.36 7.39 15.90
C VAL A 31 -12.80 8.52 16.85
N GLU A 32 -13.39 9.61 16.33
CA GLU A 32 -13.87 10.74 17.15
C GLU A 32 -14.89 10.32 18.22
N ILE A 33 -15.75 9.35 17.91
CA ILE A 33 -16.78 8.84 18.82
C ILE A 33 -16.35 7.58 19.59
N ASN A 34 -15.05 7.24 19.55
CA ASN A 34 -14.44 6.10 20.24
C ASN A 34 -15.00 4.70 19.88
N ILE A 35 -15.64 4.57 18.72
CA ILE A 35 -16.09 3.27 18.20
C ILE A 35 -14.92 2.48 17.59
N PHE A 36 -13.91 3.17 17.06
CA PHE A 36 -12.71 2.55 16.50
C PHE A 36 -11.46 3.11 17.18
N GLN A 37 -10.65 2.22 17.76
CA GLN A 37 -9.37 2.55 18.40
C GLN A 37 -8.25 2.58 17.35
N PRO A 38 -7.70 3.77 17.02
CA PRO A 38 -6.66 3.92 16.01
C PRO A 38 -5.32 3.40 16.50
N PHE A 39 -4.37 3.19 15.59
CA PHE A 39 -2.99 2.86 15.97
C PHE A 39 -2.19 4.14 16.27
N LEU A 40 -1.52 4.17 17.41
CA LEU A 40 -0.69 5.29 17.85
C LEU A 40 0.74 5.18 17.32
N VAL A 41 1.21 6.21 16.64
CA VAL A 41 2.57 6.30 16.10
C VAL A 41 3.36 7.40 16.81
N GLY A 42 4.65 7.17 17.03
CA GLY A 42 5.58 8.21 17.53
C GLY A 42 5.34 8.62 18.98
N GLY A 43 5.05 7.67 19.87
CA GLY A 43 4.85 7.95 21.30
C GLY A 43 3.47 8.54 21.64
N GLY A 44 2.48 8.39 20.75
CA GLY A 44 1.11 8.89 20.95
C GLY A 44 0.77 10.17 20.18
N CYS A 45 1.73 10.76 19.47
CA CYS A 45 1.53 12.04 18.78
C CYS A 45 0.67 11.95 17.50
N ALA A 46 0.55 10.77 16.88
CA ALA A 46 -0.20 10.61 15.64
C ALA A 46 -1.11 9.39 15.66
N HIS A 47 -2.41 9.61 15.44
CA HIS A 47 -3.41 8.55 15.32
C HIS A 47 -3.53 8.15 13.85
N VAL A 48 -3.21 6.89 13.55
CA VAL A 48 -3.35 6.33 12.20
C VAL A 48 -4.45 5.27 12.23
N SER A 49 -5.57 5.57 11.56
CA SER A 49 -6.71 4.65 11.43
C SER A 49 -6.91 4.12 10.00
N ILE A 50 -6.62 4.95 9.00
CA ILE A 50 -6.78 4.59 7.58
C ILE A 50 -5.78 5.30 6.69
N LEU A 51 -5.19 4.54 5.76
CA LEU A 51 -4.35 5.04 4.66
C LEU A 51 -5.00 4.60 3.35
N GLN A 52 -5.15 5.51 2.40
CA GLN A 52 -5.79 5.21 1.11
C GLN A 52 -5.02 5.83 -0.03
N TYR A 53 -4.84 5.06 -1.08
CA TYR A 53 -4.38 5.50 -2.38
C TYR A 53 -5.21 4.81 -3.47
N ALA A 54 -6.05 5.58 -4.15
CA ALA A 54 -7.07 5.04 -5.05
C ALA A 54 -7.85 3.88 -4.36
N ASP A 55 -7.88 2.70 -4.97
CA ASP A 55 -8.57 1.51 -4.47
C ASP A 55 -7.78 0.74 -3.40
N ASP A 56 -6.47 0.98 -3.27
CA ASP A 56 -5.64 0.39 -2.23
C ASP A 56 -5.88 1.10 -0.88
N THR A 57 -6.58 0.43 0.03
CA THR A 57 -6.92 0.93 1.37
C THR A 57 -6.34 0.04 2.45
N LEU A 58 -5.62 0.65 3.41
CA LEU A 58 -5.15 0.03 4.64
C LEU A 58 -5.92 0.61 5.83
N CYS A 59 -6.57 -0.24 6.61
CA CYS A 59 -7.15 0.12 7.91
C CYS A 59 -6.21 -0.39 9.01
N ILE A 60 -5.85 0.47 9.96
CA ILE A 60 -4.87 0.17 11.00
C ILE A 60 -5.48 0.54 12.35
N GLY A 61 -5.42 -0.34 13.33
CA GLY A 61 -5.98 -0.11 14.66
C GLY A 61 -5.55 -1.19 15.63
N GLU A 62 -6.01 -1.07 16.86
CA GLU A 62 -5.78 -2.09 17.89
C GLU A 62 -6.46 -3.42 17.54
N ALA A 63 -5.84 -4.53 17.96
CA ALA A 63 -6.34 -5.88 17.71
C ALA A 63 -7.42 -6.28 18.72
N THR A 64 -8.58 -5.60 18.67
CA THR A 64 -9.73 -5.85 19.53
C THR A 64 -10.94 -6.32 18.74
N VAL A 65 -11.85 -7.05 19.40
CA VAL A 65 -13.09 -7.51 18.77
C VAL A 65 -14.00 -6.32 18.40
N ASP A 66 -14.00 -5.26 19.22
CA ASP A 66 -14.77 -4.04 18.95
C ASP A 66 -14.30 -3.35 17.68
N ASN A 67 -12.98 -3.26 17.44
CA ASN A 67 -12.43 -2.72 16.21
C ASN A 67 -12.80 -3.56 14.98
N LEU A 68 -12.87 -4.89 15.12
CA LEU A 68 -13.32 -5.76 14.03
C LEU A 68 -14.78 -5.48 13.68
N TRP A 69 -15.65 -5.35 14.69
CA TRP A 69 -17.06 -5.00 14.50
C TRP A 69 -17.22 -3.63 13.85
N ALA A 70 -16.54 -2.62 14.38
CA ALA A 70 -16.54 -1.27 13.82
C ALA A 70 -16.10 -1.28 12.34
N LEU A 71 -15.00 -1.97 12.04
CA LEU A 71 -14.49 -2.09 10.67
C LEU A 71 -15.50 -2.77 9.74
N LYS A 72 -16.10 -3.88 10.16
CA LYS A 72 -17.11 -4.60 9.37
C LYS A 72 -18.34 -3.74 9.11
N LEU A 73 -18.83 -3.04 10.14
CA LEU A 73 -19.97 -2.12 10.02
C LEU A 73 -19.66 -0.99 9.04
N MET A 74 -18.49 -0.36 9.16
CA MET A 74 -18.08 0.73 8.28
C MET A 74 -17.95 0.28 6.82
N LEU A 75 -17.33 -0.87 6.57
CA LEU A 75 -17.17 -1.41 5.21
C LEU A 75 -18.54 -1.75 4.60
N ARG A 76 -19.46 -2.34 5.38
CA ARG A 76 -20.83 -2.63 4.90
C ARG A 76 -21.66 -1.38 4.67
N GLY A 77 -21.62 -0.43 5.60
CA GLY A 77 -22.30 0.86 5.44
C GLY A 77 -21.79 1.62 4.21
N PHE A 78 -20.48 1.62 3.99
CA PHE A 78 -19.88 2.21 2.79
C PHE A 78 -20.30 1.50 1.50
N GLU A 79 -20.32 0.16 1.48
CA GLU A 79 -20.79 -0.63 0.32
C GLU A 79 -22.26 -0.32 -0.01
N MET A 80 -23.11 -0.19 1.01
CA MET A 80 -24.53 0.15 0.84
C MET A 80 -24.74 1.59 0.34
N ALA A 81 -23.98 2.56 0.87
CA ALA A 81 -24.14 3.97 0.53
C ALA A 81 -23.52 4.32 -0.84
N SER A 82 -22.37 3.74 -1.18
CA SER A 82 -21.63 4.05 -2.41
C SER A 82 -21.97 3.13 -3.59
N GLY A 83 -22.50 1.94 -3.31
CA GLY A 83 -22.64 0.86 -4.30
C GLY A 83 -21.32 0.21 -4.72
N LEU A 84 -20.18 0.61 -4.13
CA LEU A 84 -18.87 -0.01 -4.36
C LEU A 84 -18.70 -1.25 -3.48
N LYS A 85 -18.30 -2.37 -4.08
CA LYS A 85 -18.08 -3.61 -3.36
C LYS A 85 -16.62 -3.77 -2.95
N VAL A 86 -16.39 -4.08 -1.67
CA VAL A 86 -15.07 -4.47 -1.18
C VAL A 86 -14.68 -5.81 -1.80
N ASN A 87 -13.49 -5.88 -2.40
CA ASN A 87 -12.98 -7.12 -2.95
C ASN A 87 -12.29 -7.96 -1.87
N PHE A 88 -13.10 -8.67 -1.07
CA PHE A 88 -12.60 -9.48 0.03
C PHE A 88 -11.61 -10.58 -0.38
N TRP A 89 -11.66 -11.06 -1.62
CA TRP A 89 -10.69 -12.02 -2.17
C TRP A 89 -9.28 -11.45 -2.34
N LYS A 90 -9.17 -10.13 -2.55
CA LYS A 90 -7.91 -9.38 -2.63
C LYS A 90 -7.55 -8.70 -1.31
N SER A 91 -8.44 -8.73 -0.32
CA SER A 91 -8.20 -8.17 1.01
C SER A 91 -7.54 -9.19 1.94
N TYR A 92 -6.68 -8.68 2.83
CA TYR A 92 -5.96 -9.49 3.80
C TYR A 92 -6.09 -8.88 5.19
N PHE A 93 -6.23 -9.72 6.22
CA PHE A 93 -6.06 -9.32 7.62
C PHE A 93 -4.68 -9.73 8.10
N ILE A 94 -3.93 -8.79 8.69
CA ILE A 94 -2.56 -8.99 9.15
C ILE A 94 -2.48 -8.57 10.61
N GLY A 95 -2.14 -9.52 11.49
CA GLY A 95 -1.85 -9.23 12.90
C GLY A 95 -0.37 -9.00 13.14
N VAL A 96 -0.02 -7.97 13.92
CA VAL A 96 1.35 -7.71 14.37
C VAL A 96 1.40 -7.93 15.87
N ASN A 97 2.22 -8.90 16.33
CA ASN A 97 2.28 -9.29 17.74
C ASN A 97 0.92 -9.77 18.31
N VAL A 98 0.15 -10.49 17.50
CA VAL A 98 -1.17 -11.02 17.86
C VAL A 98 -1.19 -12.54 17.64
N SER A 99 -1.94 -13.28 18.46
CA SER A 99 -2.04 -14.73 18.35
C SER A 99 -2.61 -15.17 17.00
N ALA A 100 -2.10 -16.28 16.45
CA ALA A 100 -2.61 -16.86 15.20
C ALA A 100 -4.10 -17.21 15.28
N LYS A 101 -4.59 -17.59 16.47
CA LYS A 101 -6.02 -17.85 16.73
C LYS A 101 -6.88 -16.62 16.50
N PHE A 102 -6.48 -15.46 17.02
CA PHE A 102 -7.21 -14.21 16.80
C PHE A 102 -7.15 -13.79 15.33
N ILE A 103 -6.00 -13.93 14.67
CA ILE A 103 -5.86 -13.59 13.24
C ILE A 103 -6.80 -14.42 12.37
N GLY A 104 -6.91 -15.74 12.62
CA GLY A 104 -7.86 -16.61 11.93
C GLY A 104 -9.31 -16.17 12.14
N MET A 105 -9.71 -15.99 13.40
CA MET A 105 -11.05 -15.52 13.76
C MET A 105 -11.39 -14.17 13.12
N ALA A 106 -10.45 -13.22 13.13
CA ALA A 106 -10.63 -11.90 12.54
C ALA A 106 -10.78 -11.95 11.01
N ALA A 107 -9.95 -12.75 10.34
CA ALA A 107 -10.01 -12.94 8.89
C ALA A 107 -11.35 -13.57 8.47
N ASP A 108 -11.78 -14.62 9.18
CA ASP A 108 -13.07 -15.28 8.96
C ASP A 108 -14.24 -14.31 9.20
N PHE A 109 -14.19 -13.54 10.29
CA PHE A 109 -15.20 -12.55 10.62
C PHE A 109 -15.34 -11.45 9.55
N LEU A 110 -14.21 -10.98 9.01
CA LEU A 110 -14.17 -9.97 7.93
C LEU A 110 -14.37 -10.57 6.53
N ASN A 111 -14.46 -11.91 6.40
CA ASN A 111 -14.50 -12.65 5.14
C ASN A 111 -13.29 -12.43 4.23
N CYS A 112 -12.11 -12.15 4.79
CA CYS A 112 -10.89 -11.90 4.02
C CYS A 112 -9.82 -12.97 4.29
N ARG A 113 -8.71 -12.91 3.54
CA ARG A 113 -7.62 -13.88 3.70
C ARG A 113 -6.70 -13.51 4.86
N VAL A 114 -6.07 -14.50 5.49
CA VAL A 114 -4.96 -14.23 6.43
C VAL A 114 -3.74 -13.79 5.63
N GLY A 115 -3.21 -12.60 5.92
CA GLY A 115 -1.97 -12.09 5.37
C GLY A 115 -0.80 -12.22 6.35
N ARG A 116 0.41 -11.92 5.87
CA ARG A 116 1.64 -11.92 6.68
C ARG A 116 2.52 -10.73 6.28
N THR A 117 3.34 -10.26 7.20
CA THR A 117 4.44 -9.36 6.87
C THR A 117 5.67 -10.17 6.42
N PRO A 118 6.47 -9.66 5.47
CA PRO A 118 6.24 -8.44 4.70
C PRO A 118 5.16 -8.60 3.63
N PHE A 119 4.45 -7.51 3.30
CA PHE A 119 3.46 -7.46 2.22
C PHE A 119 3.73 -6.28 1.29
N LYS A 120 3.19 -6.33 0.06
CA LYS A 120 3.37 -5.27 -0.94
C LYS A 120 2.24 -4.26 -0.84
N TYR A 121 2.58 -2.97 -0.70
CA TYR A 121 1.64 -1.86 -0.78
C TYR A 121 2.24 -0.78 -1.68
N LEU A 122 1.52 -0.37 -2.73
CA LEU A 122 1.99 0.62 -3.71
C LEU A 122 3.36 0.32 -4.33
N GLY A 123 3.67 -0.96 -4.54
CA GLY A 123 4.98 -1.36 -5.05
C GLY A 123 6.07 -1.53 -3.99
N PHE A 124 5.80 -1.16 -2.74
CA PHE A 124 6.77 -1.13 -1.65
C PHE A 124 6.57 -2.31 -0.67
N PRO A 125 7.64 -2.98 -0.19
CA PRO A 125 7.55 -4.12 0.72
C PRO A 125 7.42 -3.65 2.19
N VAL A 126 6.19 -3.45 2.65
CA VAL A 126 5.88 -3.03 4.03
C VAL A 126 6.20 -4.14 5.02
N GLY A 127 6.95 -3.80 6.08
CA GLY A 127 7.38 -4.73 7.12
C GLY A 127 8.61 -5.58 6.75
N ALA A 128 9.24 -5.32 5.60
CA ALA A 128 10.47 -6.02 5.22
C ALA A 128 11.69 -5.49 5.97
N ASN A 129 12.67 -6.37 6.22
CA ASN A 129 13.92 -5.98 6.86
C ASN A 129 14.84 -5.30 5.84
N SER A 130 15.03 -3.99 5.96
CA SER A 130 15.87 -3.20 5.06
C SER A 130 17.36 -3.61 5.07
N ARG A 131 17.81 -4.36 6.08
CA ARG A 131 19.19 -4.85 6.17
C ARG A 131 19.45 -6.07 5.28
N LEU A 132 18.40 -6.79 4.87
CA LEU A 132 18.54 -7.97 4.03
C LEU A 132 18.65 -7.58 2.56
N LEU A 133 19.57 -8.21 1.83
CA LEU A 133 19.73 -8.01 0.39
C LEU A 133 18.45 -8.36 -0.39
N SER A 134 17.78 -9.44 0.01
CA SER A 134 16.54 -9.94 -0.62
C SER A 134 15.42 -8.91 -0.66
N THR A 135 15.37 -7.99 0.31
CA THR A 135 14.39 -6.88 0.34
C THR A 135 14.58 -5.91 -0.84
N TRP A 136 15.80 -5.78 -1.36
CA TRP A 136 16.16 -4.86 -2.43
C TRP A 136 16.18 -5.49 -3.82
N GLU A 137 16.13 -6.83 -3.91
CA GLU A 137 16.14 -7.53 -5.20
C GLU A 137 15.02 -7.10 -6.17
N PRO A 138 13.76 -6.87 -5.73
CA PRO A 138 12.73 -6.36 -6.64
C PRO A 138 13.08 -5.00 -7.25
N MET A 139 13.73 -4.12 -6.49
CA MET A 139 14.19 -2.81 -6.94
C MET A 139 15.34 -2.95 -7.93
N LEU A 140 16.37 -3.74 -7.59
CA LEU A 140 17.51 -4.01 -8.47
C LEU A 140 17.07 -4.69 -9.78
N GLY A 141 16.16 -5.65 -9.70
CA GLY A 141 15.57 -6.33 -10.86
C GLY A 141 14.82 -5.36 -11.78
N ALA A 142 14.05 -4.42 -11.23
CA ALA A 142 13.35 -3.41 -12.03
C ALA A 142 14.33 -2.49 -12.79
N ILE A 143 15.44 -2.10 -12.15
CA ILE A 143 16.49 -1.28 -12.79
C ILE A 143 17.18 -2.07 -13.91
N ARG A 144 17.61 -3.31 -13.63
CA ARG A 144 18.22 -4.21 -14.62
C ARG A 144 17.29 -4.45 -15.82
N GLY A 145 16.00 -4.69 -15.57
CA GLY A 145 15.02 -4.91 -16.63
C GLY A 145 14.84 -3.69 -17.54
N ARG A 146 14.79 -2.48 -16.98
CA ARG A 146 14.70 -1.24 -17.77
C ARG A 146 15.97 -1.00 -18.59
N LEU A 147 17.15 -1.16 -18.01
CA LEU A 147 18.42 -1.05 -18.73
C LEU A 147 18.53 -2.07 -19.86
N GLY A 148 18.16 -3.33 -19.61
CA GLY A 148 18.10 -4.38 -20.63
C GLY A 148 17.21 -3.98 -21.82
N SER A 149 16.06 -3.35 -21.55
CA SER A 149 15.15 -2.88 -22.61
C SER A 149 15.71 -1.73 -23.47
N TRP A 150 16.65 -0.95 -22.94
CA TRP A 150 17.26 0.18 -23.64
C TRP A 150 18.51 -0.20 -24.42
N ARG A 151 19.21 -1.26 -23.99
CA ARG A 151 20.40 -1.78 -24.68
C ARG A 151 20.10 -2.21 -26.12
N ASN A 152 18.87 -2.64 -26.40
CA ASN A 152 18.42 -3.08 -27.72
C ASN A 152 17.84 -1.95 -28.59
N LYS A 153 17.96 -0.68 -28.19
CA LYS A 153 17.49 0.47 -28.95
C LYS A 153 18.68 1.33 -29.41
N TYR A 154 18.60 1.86 -30.63
CA TYR A 154 19.58 2.82 -31.18
C TYR A 154 19.46 4.18 -30.48
N ILE A 155 19.86 4.22 -29.20
CA ILE A 155 19.82 5.42 -28.36
C ILE A 155 21.24 5.99 -28.25
N SER A 156 21.38 7.28 -28.55
CA SER A 156 22.64 8.01 -28.41
C SER A 156 23.13 8.01 -26.96
N LEU A 157 24.42 8.27 -26.77
CA LEU A 157 25.01 8.37 -25.42
C LEU A 157 24.29 9.42 -24.56
N GLY A 158 23.99 10.59 -25.13
CA GLY A 158 23.22 11.64 -24.45
C GLY A 158 21.81 11.20 -24.09
N GLY A 159 21.11 10.50 -25.00
CA GLY A 159 19.78 9.95 -24.73
C GLY A 159 19.78 8.92 -23.59
N ARG A 160 20.84 8.10 -23.47
CA ARG A 160 21.00 7.15 -22.36
C ARG A 160 21.16 7.87 -21.02
N ILE A 161 22.00 8.89 -20.95
CA ILE A 161 22.20 9.69 -19.73
C ILE A 161 20.88 10.33 -19.29
N VAL A 162 20.13 10.91 -20.23
CA VAL A 162 18.82 11.50 -19.95
C VAL A 162 17.85 10.44 -19.42
N LEU A 163 17.79 9.25 -20.01
CA LEU A 163 16.92 8.16 -19.55
C LEU A 163 17.31 7.63 -18.16
N ILE A 164 18.61 7.48 -17.88
CA ILE A 164 19.09 7.10 -16.55
C ILE A 164 18.61 8.12 -15.52
N ASN A 165 18.81 9.41 -15.78
CA ASN A 165 18.46 10.48 -14.86
C ASN A 165 16.95 10.64 -14.68
N ALA A 166 16.19 10.60 -15.77
CA ALA A 166 14.74 10.84 -15.74
C ALA A 166 13.93 9.63 -15.26
N VAL A 167 14.42 8.40 -15.47
CA VAL A 167 13.61 7.18 -15.26
C VAL A 167 14.23 6.23 -14.23
N LEU A 168 15.54 5.98 -14.26
CA LEU A 168 16.14 5.01 -13.34
C LEU A 168 16.34 5.57 -11.95
N ASN A 169 16.78 6.82 -11.82
CA ASN A 169 17.06 7.42 -10.51
C ASN A 169 15.81 7.53 -9.61
N VAL A 170 14.61 7.63 -10.18
CA VAL A 170 13.36 7.73 -9.42
C VAL A 170 13.07 6.45 -8.63
N ILE A 171 13.44 5.28 -9.15
CA ILE A 171 13.17 3.98 -8.53
C ILE A 171 13.90 3.80 -7.18
N PRO A 172 15.24 3.96 -7.08
CA PRO A 172 15.94 3.87 -5.82
C PRO A 172 15.59 5.03 -4.89
N ILE A 173 15.34 6.24 -5.42
CA ILE A 173 14.89 7.39 -4.60
C ILE A 173 13.59 7.03 -3.86
N PHE A 174 12.62 6.44 -4.54
CA PHE A 174 11.37 6.00 -3.92
C PHE A 174 11.60 5.03 -2.76
N TYR A 175 12.50 4.04 -2.91
CA TYR A 175 12.82 3.10 -1.83
C TYR A 175 13.58 3.77 -0.67
N LEU A 176 14.51 4.68 -1.00
CA LEU A 176 15.33 5.40 -0.04
C LEU A 176 14.52 6.39 0.82
N SER A 177 13.37 6.85 0.35
CA SER A 177 12.44 7.66 1.14
C SER A 177 11.87 6.90 2.36
N PHE A 178 11.89 5.57 2.36
CA PHE A 178 11.29 4.75 3.42
C PHE A 178 12.29 3.85 4.17
N MET A 179 13.40 3.44 3.54
CA MET A 179 14.36 2.51 4.11
C MET A 179 15.80 2.97 3.92
N LYS A 180 16.62 2.77 4.96
CA LYS A 180 18.07 2.94 4.87
C LYS A 180 18.70 1.78 4.09
N MET A 181 19.38 2.10 3.00
CA MET A 181 20.01 1.10 2.14
C MET A 181 21.35 0.58 2.70
N PRO A 182 21.59 -0.74 2.71
CA PRO A 182 22.90 -1.30 3.07
C PRO A 182 23.98 -0.94 2.04
N THR A 183 25.22 -0.76 2.50
CA THR A 183 26.37 -0.44 1.64
C THR A 183 26.59 -1.46 0.53
N LYS A 184 26.26 -2.73 0.76
CA LYS A 184 26.36 -3.79 -0.26
C LYS A 184 25.37 -3.57 -1.41
N VAL A 185 24.14 -3.15 -1.11
CA VAL A 185 23.12 -2.83 -2.12
C VAL A 185 23.50 -1.56 -2.87
N TRP A 186 24.02 -0.54 -2.17
CA TRP A 186 24.56 0.66 -2.82
C TRP A 186 25.64 0.32 -3.85
N LYS A 187 26.64 -0.49 -3.48
CA LYS A 187 27.70 -0.92 -4.40
C LYS A 187 27.15 -1.66 -5.62
N GLN A 188 26.13 -2.51 -5.44
CA GLN A 188 25.48 -3.19 -6.56
C GLN A 188 24.69 -2.23 -7.44
N LEU A 189 23.98 -1.26 -6.87
CA LEU A 189 23.25 -0.24 -7.62
C LEU A 189 24.20 0.58 -8.50
N VAL A 190 25.30 1.08 -7.92
CA VAL A 190 26.34 1.82 -8.65
C VAL A 190 26.99 0.97 -9.74
N SER A 191 27.15 -0.34 -9.53
CA SER A 191 27.68 -1.25 -10.56
C SER A 191 26.71 -1.50 -11.72
N ILE A 192 25.41 -1.25 -11.55
CA ILE A 192 24.39 -1.47 -12.58
C ILE A 192 24.21 -0.23 -13.46
N GLN A 193 24.41 0.97 -12.90
CA GLN A 193 24.28 2.26 -13.58
C GLN A 193 25.57 2.62 -14.32
#